data_AF-A0A931RNH1-F1
#
_entry.id   AF-A0A931RNH1-F1
#
_cell.length_a   1.000
_cell.length_b   1.000
_cell.length_c   1.000
_cell.angle_alpha   90.00
_cell.angle_beta   90.00
_cell.angle_gamma   90.00
#
_symmetry.space_group_name_H-M   'P 1'
#
loop_
_entity.id
_entity.type
_entity.pdbx_description
1 polymer ?
#
loop_
_entity_poly.entity_id
_entity_poly.type
_entity_poly.pdbx_seq_one_letter_code
_entity_poly.pdbx_strand_id
1 'polypeptide(L)'
;MTLSRKTSIIISTIGVLAWSSLFAFFYWGSEEYGTYPNIDFGSVRGAAVERFTLSVQDVVLASSRATGAFESDTLLVARRAGTEGVRVYVVRDENLLYEKTFENGRFEAVWDETLDRFGLINTKSGESFLFIPGEHTYILEIAP
;
A
#
# COMPACT_ATOMS: atom_id res chain seq x y z
N MET A 1 35.40 37.47 22.55
CA MET A 1 35.22 38.79 21.93
C MET A 1 33.78 39.22 22.12
N THR A 2 33.53 40.28 22.89
CA THR A 2 32.18 40.84 23.06
C THR A 2 31.88 41.74 21.89
N LEU A 3 30.83 41.41 21.12
CA LEU A 3 30.37 42.26 20.02
C LEU A 3 29.89 43.60 20.60
N SER A 4 30.33 44.70 19.98
CA SER A 4 29.79 46.02 20.27
C SER A 4 28.27 46.02 20.10
N ARG A 5 27.54 46.72 20.98
CA ARG A 5 26.07 46.80 20.94
C ARG A 5 25.56 47.20 19.55
N LYS A 6 26.29 48.06 18.83
CA LYS A 6 25.94 48.47 17.46
C LYS A 6 26.02 47.31 16.47
N THR A 7 27.05 46.48 16.57
CA THR A 7 27.24 45.30 15.70
C THR A 7 26.19 44.22 15.98
N SER A 8 25.82 44.02 17.25
CA SER A 8 24.76 43.06 17.62
C SER A 8 23.39 43.47 17.05
N ILE A 9 23.07 44.76 17.07
CA ILE A 9 21.81 45.27 16.49
C ILE A 9 21.80 44.99 14.98
N ILE A 10 22.88 45.32 14.26
CA ILE A 10 22.97 45.11 12.81
C ILE A 10 22.77 43.63 12.44
N ILE A 11 23.44 42.71 13.15
CA ILE A 11 23.30 41.27 12.89
C ILE A 11 21.87 40.80 13.16
N SER A 12 21.24 41.28 14.24
CA SER A 12 19.84 40.93 14.55
C SER A 12 18.87 41.43 13.49
N THR A 13 19.05 42.66 12.98
CA THR A 13 18.21 43.22 11.91
C THR A 13 18.36 42.43 10.61
N ILE A 14 19.58 42.04 10.23
CA ILE A 14 19.81 41.20 9.05
C ILE A 14 19.13 39.84 9.22
N GLY A 15 19.22 39.23 10.41
CA GLY A 15 18.57 37.97 10.71
C GLY A 15 17.05 38.04 10.60
N VAL A 16 16.43 39.11 11.14
CA VAL A 16 14.98 39.34 11.02
C VAL A 16 14.58 39.51 9.56
N LEU A 17 15.31 40.31 8.79
CA LEU A 17 15.02 40.52 7.36
C LEU A 17 15.12 39.22 6.56
N ALA A 18 16.16 38.41 6.80
CA ALA A 18 16.32 37.12 6.14
C ALA A 18 15.17 36.16 6.44
N TRP A 19 14.72 36.09 7.70
CA TRP A 19 13.57 35.26 8.09
C TRP A 19 12.25 35.76 7.50
N SER A 20 12.03 37.08 7.46
CA SER A 20 10.84 37.66 6.84
C SER A 20 10.81 37.40 5.33
N SER A 21 11.96 37.49 4.64
CA SER A 21 12.05 37.17 3.22
C SER A 21 11.78 35.68 2.94
N LEU A 22 12.29 34.78 3.78
CA LEU A 22 12.01 33.34 3.66
C LEU A 22 10.51 33.05 3.83
N PHE A 23 9.89 33.67 4.84
CA PHE A 23 8.45 33.53 5.10
C PHE A 23 7.61 34.05 3.93
N ALA A 24 7.97 35.20 3.37
CA ALA A 24 7.29 35.74 2.19
C ALA A 24 7.42 34.80 0.97
N PHE A 25 8.56 34.13 0.79
CA PHE A 25 8.76 33.19 -0.32
C PHE A 25 7.85 31.96 -0.20
N PHE A 26 7.68 31.40 1.01
CA PHE A 26 6.74 30.30 1.25
C PHE A 26 5.27 30.73 1.09
N TYR A 27 4.93 31.96 1.46
CA TYR A 27 3.56 32.46 1.40
C TYR A 27 3.13 32.90 -0.01
N TRP A 28 4.08 33.30 -0.86
CA TRP A 28 3.82 33.76 -2.23
C TRP A 28 4.06 32.68 -3.29
N GLY A 29 4.60 31.52 -2.91
CA GLY A 29 4.64 30.35 -3.77
C GLY A 29 3.22 29.94 -4.15
N SER A 30 2.96 29.70 -5.43
CA SER A 30 1.68 29.23 -5.95
C SER A 30 1.37 27.78 -5.59
N GLU A 31 2.04 27.22 -4.58
CA GLU A 31 1.66 25.95 -4.01
C GLU A 31 0.46 26.22 -3.12
N GLU A 32 -0.73 26.05 -3.69
CA GLU A 32 -1.98 25.93 -2.97
C GLU A 32 -1.72 25.06 -1.73
N TYR A 33 -1.82 25.64 -0.53
CA TYR A 33 -1.98 24.85 0.69
C TYR A 33 -3.25 24.03 0.44
N GLY A 34 -3.05 22.79 -0.02
CA GLY A 34 -4.10 21.92 -0.51
C GLY A 34 -5.25 21.93 0.48
N THR A 35 -6.44 22.23 -0.03
CA THR A 35 -7.70 22.15 0.68
C THR A 35 -7.69 20.94 1.63
N TYR A 36 -7.68 21.19 2.94
CA TYR A 36 -7.92 20.15 3.92
C TYR A 36 -9.35 19.66 3.70
N PRO A 37 -9.58 18.43 3.20
CA PRO A 37 -10.92 17.87 3.28
C PRO A 37 -11.21 17.67 4.77
N ASN A 38 -12.34 18.19 5.24
CA ASN A 38 -12.88 17.86 6.55
C ASN A 38 -12.87 16.34 6.72
N ILE A 39 -11.97 15.86 7.58
CA ILE A 39 -11.84 14.45 7.92
C ILE A 39 -13.03 14.11 8.81
N ASP A 40 -13.93 13.29 8.29
CA ASP A 40 -14.94 12.60 9.08
C ASP A 40 -14.19 11.58 9.97
N PHE A 41 -14.06 11.92 11.26
CA PHE A 41 -13.34 11.09 12.23
C PHE A 41 -14.22 9.89 12.64
N GLY A 42 -14.31 8.89 11.77
CA GLY A 42 -14.89 7.57 12.00
C GLY A 42 -13.84 6.46 11.94
N SER A 43 -12.92 6.45 12.91
CA SER A 43 -12.08 5.31 13.33
C SER A 43 -11.48 4.37 12.27
N VAL A 44 -10.29 4.69 11.70
CA VAL A 44 -9.21 3.70 11.50
C VAL A 44 -7.84 4.40 11.58
N ARG A 45 -7.38 4.72 12.80
CA ARG A 45 -5.96 5.01 13.06
C ARG A 45 -5.27 3.68 13.38
N GLY A 46 -4.40 3.19 12.50
CA GLY A 46 -3.46 2.13 12.88
C GLY A 46 -2.95 1.17 11.79
N ALA A 47 -3.58 1.09 10.61
CA ALA A 47 -3.03 0.26 9.54
C ALA A 47 -1.95 1.07 8.79
N ALA A 48 -0.68 0.78 9.07
CA ALA A 48 0.40 1.19 8.19
C ALA A 48 0.04 0.72 6.77
N VAL A 49 0.08 1.61 5.78
CA VAL A 49 -0.05 1.21 4.37
C VAL A 49 1.19 0.35 4.05
N GLU A 50 1.04 -0.97 4.14
CA GLU A 50 2.07 -1.91 3.75
C GLU A 50 2.15 -1.94 2.23
N ARG A 51 3.11 -1.19 1.69
CA ARG A 51 3.49 -1.30 0.28
C ARG A 51 3.97 -2.72 0.02
N PHE A 52 3.36 -3.37 -0.96
CA PHE A 52 3.70 -4.72 -1.33
C PHE A 52 5.05 -4.76 -2.05
N THR A 53 5.99 -5.54 -1.53
CA THR A 53 7.26 -5.85 -2.19
C THR A 53 7.56 -7.33 -2.07
N LEU A 54 7.78 -8.01 -3.19
CA LEU A 54 8.33 -9.37 -3.20
C LEU A 54 9.84 -9.33 -2.94
N SER A 55 10.32 -10.25 -2.10
CA SER A 55 11.76 -10.43 -1.89
C SER A 55 12.38 -11.12 -3.11
N VAL A 56 13.70 -10.93 -3.31
CA VAL A 56 14.49 -11.65 -4.33
C VAL A 56 14.45 -13.17 -4.14
N GLN A 57 14.08 -13.62 -2.93
CA GLN A 57 13.92 -15.03 -2.59
C GLN A 57 12.51 -15.58 -2.86
N ASP A 58 11.56 -14.73 -3.23
CA ASP A 58 10.19 -15.11 -3.51
C ASP A 58 10.04 -15.44 -5.01
N VAL A 59 9.55 -16.64 -5.31
CA VAL A 59 9.26 -17.09 -6.67
C VAL A 59 7.76 -17.06 -6.89
N VAL A 60 7.29 -16.27 -7.86
CA VAL A 60 5.88 -16.27 -8.26
C VAL A 60 5.57 -17.56 -9.02
N LEU A 61 4.62 -18.32 -8.50
CA LEU A 61 4.16 -19.60 -9.06
C LEU A 61 2.98 -19.41 -9.99
N ALA A 62 2.04 -18.53 -9.62
CA ALA A 62 0.87 -18.21 -10.42
C ALA A 62 0.43 -16.76 -10.14
N SER A 63 -0.22 -16.15 -11.12
CA SER A 63 -0.81 -14.82 -10.98
C SER A 63 -2.08 -14.72 -11.80
N SER A 64 -3.08 -14.02 -11.29
CA SER A 64 -4.30 -13.70 -12.04
C SER A 64 -4.65 -12.24 -11.79
N ARG A 65 -5.05 -11.54 -12.85
CA ARG A 65 -5.51 -10.15 -12.78
C ARG A 65 -7.03 -10.13 -12.87
N ALA A 66 -7.66 -9.32 -12.03
CA ALA A 66 -9.09 -9.11 -12.10
C ALA A 66 -9.48 -8.25 -13.31
N THR A 67 -10.76 -8.24 -13.64
CA THR A 67 -11.34 -7.45 -14.73
C THR A 67 -12.50 -6.60 -14.22
N GLY A 68 -13.02 -5.70 -15.07
CA GLY A 68 -14.18 -4.88 -14.73
C GLY A 68 -13.90 -3.91 -13.58
N ALA A 69 -14.75 -3.92 -12.56
CA ALA A 69 -14.67 -3.01 -11.41
C ALA A 69 -13.42 -3.21 -10.54
N PHE A 70 -12.69 -4.32 -10.70
CA PHE A 70 -11.52 -4.69 -9.91
C PHE A 70 -10.23 -4.77 -10.76
N GLU A 71 -10.16 -4.13 -11.92
CA GLU A 71 -9.02 -4.23 -12.86
C GLU A 71 -7.64 -3.82 -12.28
N SER A 72 -7.64 -3.07 -11.18
CA SER A 72 -6.47 -2.68 -10.39
C SER A 72 -5.92 -3.82 -9.53
N ASP A 73 -6.68 -4.89 -9.35
CA ASP A 73 -6.42 -5.93 -8.36
C ASP A 73 -5.74 -7.13 -9.02
N THR A 74 -4.74 -7.69 -8.34
CA THR A 74 -3.98 -8.85 -8.81
C THR A 74 -3.80 -9.85 -7.68
N LEU A 75 -4.23 -11.10 -7.94
CA LEU A 75 -3.93 -12.25 -7.09
C LEU A 75 -2.55 -12.80 -7.47
N LEU A 76 -1.67 -12.94 -6.49
CA LEU A 76 -0.32 -13.48 -6.63
C LEU A 76 -0.15 -14.69 -5.73
N VAL A 77 0.40 -15.77 -6.27
CA VAL A 77 0.76 -16.97 -5.54
C VAL A 77 2.28 -17.09 -5.61
N ALA A 78 2.96 -16.97 -4.49
CA ALA A 78 4.42 -17.02 -4.43
C ALA A 78 4.92 -18.02 -3.40
N ARG A 79 6.15 -18.51 -3.59
CA ARG A 79 6.85 -19.38 -2.65
C ARG A 79 8.19 -18.75 -2.31
N ARG A 80 8.48 -18.63 -1.01
CA ARG A 80 9.80 -18.19 -0.54
C ARG A 80 10.78 -19.36 -0.55
N ALA A 81 12.00 -19.12 -1.05
CA ALA A 81 13.07 -20.09 -0.99
C ALA A 81 13.34 -20.53 0.47
N GLY A 82 13.32 -21.84 0.71
CA GLY A 82 13.61 -22.42 2.03
C GLY A 82 12.45 -22.44 3.03
N THR A 83 11.25 -22.01 2.65
CA THR A 83 10.04 -22.18 3.49
C THR A 83 9.14 -23.27 2.95
N GLU A 84 8.58 -24.09 3.86
CA GLU A 84 7.49 -25.00 3.52
C GLU A 84 6.16 -24.24 3.54
N GLY A 85 5.70 -23.82 2.37
CA GLY A 85 4.43 -23.11 2.23
C GLY A 85 4.36 -22.26 0.98
N VAL A 86 3.13 -21.91 0.61
CA VAL A 86 2.82 -21.00 -0.49
C VAL A 86 2.09 -19.81 0.09
N ARG A 87 2.57 -18.60 -0.22
CA ARG A 87 1.91 -17.36 0.18
C ARG A 87 1.05 -16.85 -0.95
N VAL A 88 -0.15 -16.43 -0.59
CA VAL A 88 -1.12 -15.86 -1.50
C VAL A 88 -1.34 -14.42 -1.10
N TYR A 89 -1.21 -13.53 -2.07
CA TYR A 89 -1.37 -12.10 -1.90
C TYR A 89 -2.46 -11.58 -2.84
N VAL A 90 -3.26 -10.63 -2.38
CA VAL A 90 -4.04 -9.78 -3.28
C VAL A 90 -3.53 -8.35 -3.17
N VAL A 91 -3.21 -7.74 -4.30
CA VAL A 91 -2.56 -6.44 -4.38
C VAL A 91 -3.39 -5.52 -5.26
N ARG A 92 -3.61 -4.27 -4.81
CA ARG A 92 -4.25 -3.19 -5.57
C ARG A 92 -3.32 -1.98 -5.59
N ASP A 93 -2.91 -1.55 -6.78
CA ASP A 93 -2.04 -0.38 -6.96
C ASP A 93 -0.86 -0.37 -5.97
N GLU A 94 -0.12 -1.47 -5.91
CA GLU A 94 1.02 -1.70 -5.00
C GLU A 94 0.68 -1.82 -3.51
N ASN A 95 -0.59 -1.74 -3.12
CA ASN A 95 -1.03 -1.95 -1.74
C ASN A 95 -1.43 -3.40 -1.49
N LEU A 96 -0.93 -3.99 -0.41
CA LEU A 96 -1.35 -5.32 0.01
C LEU A 96 -2.76 -5.28 0.61
N LEU A 97 -3.72 -5.94 -0.02
CA LEU A 97 -5.11 -6.04 0.46
C LEU A 97 -5.36 -7.32 1.26
N TYR A 98 -4.58 -8.37 0.97
CA TYR A 98 -4.74 -9.67 1.59
C TYR A 98 -3.43 -10.44 1.56
N GLU A 99 -3.06 -11.11 2.65
CA GLU A 99 -1.99 -12.10 2.71
C GLU A 99 -2.44 -13.31 3.51
N LYS A 100 -2.18 -14.51 2.97
CA LYS A 100 -2.29 -15.75 3.74
C LYS A 100 -1.27 -16.78 3.26
N THR A 101 -0.72 -17.53 4.22
CA THR A 101 0.12 -18.69 3.94
C THR A 101 -0.73 -19.95 3.92
N PHE A 102 -0.58 -20.75 2.87
CA PHE A 102 -1.14 -22.08 2.71
C PHE A 102 -0.03 -23.13 2.82
N GLU A 103 -0.44 -24.36 3.14
CA GLU A 103 0.46 -25.51 3.06
C GLU A 103 1.03 -25.68 1.64
N ASN A 104 2.14 -26.39 1.56
CA ASN A 104 2.83 -26.54 0.29
C ASN A 104 1.97 -27.35 -0.70
N GLY A 105 1.51 -26.69 -1.76
CA GLY A 105 0.59 -27.25 -2.75
C GLY A 105 0.90 -26.79 -4.17
N ARG A 106 0.13 -27.31 -5.12
CA ARG A 106 0.12 -26.84 -6.51
C ARG A 106 -1.17 -26.04 -6.69
N PHE A 107 -1.03 -24.73 -6.66
CA PHE A 107 -2.15 -23.81 -6.72
C PHE A 107 -2.21 -23.12 -8.09
N GLU A 108 -3.42 -22.97 -8.59
CA GLU A 108 -3.75 -22.13 -9.74
C GLU A 108 -4.58 -20.94 -9.26
N ALA A 109 -4.27 -19.76 -9.78
CA ALA A 109 -4.99 -18.52 -9.53
C ALA A 109 -5.85 -18.20 -10.74
N VAL A 110 -7.14 -17.96 -10.52
CA VAL A 110 -8.11 -17.66 -11.57
C VAL A 110 -8.96 -16.45 -11.18
N TRP A 111 -9.49 -15.74 -12.17
CA TRP A 111 -10.53 -14.74 -11.99
C TRP A 111 -11.82 -15.30 -12.55
N ASP A 112 -12.88 -15.31 -11.74
CA ASP A 112 -14.22 -15.69 -12.16
C ASP A 112 -15.01 -14.43 -12.55
N GLU A 113 -15.20 -14.24 -13.86
CA GLU A 113 -15.95 -13.11 -14.42
C GLU A 113 -17.45 -13.17 -14.12
N THR A 114 -17.98 -14.34 -13.74
CA THR A 114 -19.41 -14.48 -13.40
C THR A 114 -19.69 -13.99 -11.98
N LEU A 115 -18.74 -14.21 -11.08
CA LEU A 115 -18.86 -13.87 -9.67
C LEU A 115 -18.11 -12.60 -9.28
N ASP A 116 -17.28 -12.05 -10.18
CA ASP A 116 -16.33 -10.97 -9.94
C ASP A 116 -15.43 -11.26 -8.72
N ARG A 117 -14.83 -12.46 -8.71
CA ARG A 117 -14.01 -12.95 -7.59
C ARG A 117 -12.75 -13.64 -8.07
N PHE A 118 -11.69 -13.55 -7.27
CA PHE A 118 -10.56 -14.46 -7.46
C PHE A 118 -10.89 -15.86 -6.93
N GLY A 119 -10.39 -16.87 -7.64
CA GLY A 119 -10.36 -18.25 -7.22
C GLY A 119 -8.92 -18.73 -7.05
N LEU A 120 -8.70 -19.57 -6.04
CA LEU A 120 -7.47 -20.32 -5.85
C LEU A 120 -7.80 -21.80 -5.80
N ILE A 121 -7.27 -22.57 -6.73
CA ILE A 121 -7.58 -24.01 -6.87
C ILE A 121 -6.32 -24.79 -6.57
N ASN A 122 -6.38 -25.67 -5.57
CA ASN A 122 -5.31 -26.65 -5.33
C ASN A 122 -5.49 -27.83 -6.29
N THR A 123 -4.70 -27.90 -7.36
CA THR A 123 -4.82 -28.95 -8.37
C THR A 123 -4.47 -30.34 -7.83
N LYS A 124 -3.88 -30.44 -6.64
CA LYS A 124 -3.52 -31.72 -6.01
C LYS A 124 -4.63 -32.24 -5.10
N SER A 125 -5.25 -31.39 -4.27
CA SER A 125 -6.35 -31.80 -3.37
C SER A 125 -7.74 -31.62 -3.99
N GLY A 126 -7.87 -30.78 -5.02
CA GLY A 126 -9.16 -30.38 -5.59
C GLY A 126 -9.88 -29.29 -4.77
N GLU A 127 -9.32 -28.88 -3.64
CA GLU A 127 -9.89 -27.80 -2.83
C GLU A 127 -9.82 -26.48 -3.59
N SER A 128 -10.91 -25.73 -3.52
CA SER A 128 -10.99 -24.40 -4.12
C SER A 128 -11.37 -23.37 -3.06
N PHE A 129 -10.78 -22.19 -3.21
CA PHE A 129 -11.03 -21.06 -2.34
C PHE A 129 -11.44 -19.87 -3.20
N LEU A 130 -12.43 -19.12 -2.72
CA LEU A 130 -12.90 -17.90 -3.34
C LEU A 130 -12.51 -16.71 -2.48
N PHE A 131 -12.14 -15.62 -3.13
CA PHE A 131 -11.77 -14.37 -2.48
C PHE A 131 -12.88 -13.37 -2.75
N ILE A 132 -13.67 -13.08 -1.72
CA ILE A 132 -14.76 -12.10 -1.78
C ILE A 132 -14.13 -10.70 -1.62
N PRO A 133 -14.29 -9.80 -2.59
CA PRO A 133 -13.77 -8.45 -2.49
C PRO A 133 -14.53 -7.65 -1.43
N GLY A 134 -13.77 -6.96 -0.57
CA GLY A 134 -14.24 -5.88 0.29
C GLY A 134 -13.60 -4.54 -0.12
N GLU A 135 -13.99 -3.46 0.54
CA GLU A 135 -13.52 -2.10 0.20
C GLU A 135 -11.99 -1.97 0.30
N HIS A 136 -11.41 -2.57 1.35
CA HIS A 136 -9.97 -2.51 1.65
C HIS A 136 -9.32 -3.87 1.94
N THR A 137 -10.02 -4.98 1.67
CA THR A 137 -9.52 -6.32 1.98
C THR A 137 -10.24 -7.38 1.15
N TYR A 138 -9.80 -8.64 1.28
CA TYR A 138 -10.51 -9.80 0.76
C TYR A 138 -10.85 -10.78 1.88
N ILE A 139 -12.00 -11.43 1.75
CA ILE A 139 -12.42 -12.50 2.65
C ILE A 139 -12.24 -13.82 1.90
N LEU A 140 -11.53 -14.75 2.53
CA LEU A 140 -11.36 -16.10 2.00
C LEU A 140 -12.55 -16.97 2.40
N GLU A 141 -13.24 -17.51 1.41
CA GLU A 141 -14.31 -18.49 1.55
C GLU A 141 -13.85 -19.82 0.93
N ILE A 142 -14.22 -20.95 1.56
CA ILE A 142 -14.02 -22.27 0.95
C ILE A 142 -15.13 -22.45 -0.07
N ALA A 143 -14.79 -22.66 -1.33
CA ALA A 143 -15.81 -22.90 -2.35
C ALA A 143 -16.47 -24.26 -2.11
N PRO A 144 -17.79 -24.36 -2.36
CA PRO A 144 -18.56 -25.59 -2.16
C PRO A 144 -18.14 -26.73 -3.10
#